data_AF-A0A0G1YMX1-F1
#
_entry.id   AF-A0A0G1YMX1-F1
#
_cell.length_a   1.000
_cell.length_b   1.000
_cell.length_c   1.000
_cell.angle_alpha   90.00
_cell.angle_beta   90.00
_cell.angle_gamma   90.00
#
_symmetry.space_group_name_H-M   'P 1'
#
loop_
_entity.id
_entity.type
_entity.pdbx_description
1 polymer ?
#
loop_
_entity_poly.entity_id
_entity_poly.type
_entity_poly.pdbx_seq_one_letter_code
_entity_poly.pdbx_strand_id
1 'polypeptide(L)'
;MKKTLTIFVQTALLFIPGLAFADATGPEISPVSPLSAFYDVAQTYTVTADDADGVAGCELLVSSIYRTPMTYDSVGDRWTVSYTFTTRRSANSIRAVCTDGAGNEVNGPSRIITVAEVPTEETDGSASGTGTPPLEVDVTTWSSDAVVLLSPVLIKTRCPGGEDVNHPCRTVYFLDTLGVRHAFPNEATYFTWYSDWRNIYVVSDDAMTSYPIGEPVAAALYGSDWATWVDDVPEVFHGNYTIGEDVNAPADFNKDIERASVVSINDNLNFVSP
;
A
#
# COMPACT_ATOMS: atom_id res chain seq x y z
N MET A 1 -8.33 92.36 -8.97
CA MET A 1 -8.64 91.32 -7.97
C MET A 1 -8.17 89.97 -8.52
N LYS A 2 -6.97 89.52 -8.14
CA LYS A 2 -6.46 88.18 -8.50
C LYS A 2 -6.65 87.28 -7.27
N LYS A 3 -7.50 86.26 -7.37
CA LYS A 3 -7.68 85.24 -6.32
C LYS A 3 -6.53 84.24 -6.42
N THR A 4 -5.69 84.18 -5.39
CA THR A 4 -4.67 83.14 -5.25
C THR A 4 -5.35 81.89 -4.66
N LEU A 5 -5.30 80.78 -5.38
CA LEU A 5 -5.82 79.49 -4.94
C LEU A 5 -4.66 78.67 -4.36
N THR A 6 -4.64 78.49 -3.05
CA THR A 6 -3.66 77.63 -2.37
C THR A 6 -4.17 76.19 -2.42
N ILE A 7 -3.50 75.32 -3.17
CA ILE A 7 -3.78 73.88 -3.21
C ILE A 7 -3.01 73.21 -2.07
N PHE A 8 -3.72 72.70 -1.07
CA PHE A 8 -3.15 71.78 -0.09
C PHE A 8 -3.13 70.37 -0.70
N VAL A 9 -1.93 69.87 -1.02
CA VAL A 9 -1.75 68.45 -1.36
C VAL A 9 -1.69 67.69 -0.04
N GLN A 10 -2.82 67.16 0.39
CA GLN A 10 -2.87 66.26 1.53
C GLN A 10 -2.47 64.87 1.04
N THR A 11 -1.25 64.46 1.37
CA THR A 11 -0.77 63.10 1.09
C THR A 11 -1.53 62.14 1.98
N ALA A 12 -2.61 61.55 1.47
CA ALA A 12 -3.24 60.41 2.09
C ALA A 12 -2.30 59.21 1.91
N LEU A 13 -1.57 58.81 2.95
CA LEU A 13 -1.02 57.46 3.01
C LEU A 13 -2.23 56.51 3.07
N LEU A 14 -2.54 55.85 1.95
CA LEU A 14 -3.38 54.67 1.97
C LEU A 14 -2.64 53.62 2.80
N PHE A 15 -3.12 53.36 4.01
CA PHE A 15 -2.76 52.16 4.75
C PHE A 15 -3.46 51.00 4.04
N ILE A 16 -2.74 50.34 3.12
CA ILE A 16 -3.20 49.06 2.57
C ILE A 16 -3.04 48.06 3.72
N PRO A 17 -4.13 47.48 4.27
CA PRO A 17 -3.98 46.40 5.23
C PRO A 17 -3.17 45.32 4.52
N GLY A 18 -2.07 44.89 5.13
CA GLY A 18 -1.25 43.80 4.59
C GLY A 18 -2.18 42.63 4.28
N LEU A 19 -2.20 42.21 3.02
CA LEU A 19 -2.71 40.90 2.65
C LEU A 19 -1.84 39.89 3.40
N ALA A 20 -2.35 39.36 4.51
CA ALA A 20 -1.83 38.12 5.06
C ALA A 20 -2.03 37.09 3.95
N PHE A 21 -0.93 36.60 3.37
CA PHE A 21 -1.02 35.44 2.50
C PHE A 21 -1.59 34.31 3.35
N ALA A 22 -2.63 33.64 2.84
CA ALA A 22 -3.09 32.40 3.45
C ALA A 22 -1.89 31.45 3.52
N ASP A 23 -1.72 30.76 4.64
CA ASP A 23 -0.65 29.79 4.79
C ASP A 23 -0.78 28.72 3.70
N ALA A 24 0.33 28.49 3.02
CA ALA A 24 0.47 27.53 1.93
C ALA A 24 1.45 26.40 2.30
N THR A 25 1.99 26.44 3.51
CA THR A 25 2.86 25.41 4.07
C THR A 25 1.98 24.52 4.92
N GLY A 26 2.11 23.21 4.78
CA GLY A 26 1.43 22.28 5.67
C GLY A 26 2.33 21.77 6.79
N PRO A 27 1.78 20.94 7.69
CA PRO A 27 2.43 20.55 8.94
C PRO A 27 3.69 19.72 8.74
N GLU A 28 4.65 19.86 9.65
CA GLU A 28 5.78 18.93 9.81
C GLU A 28 5.33 17.73 10.65
N ILE A 29 5.49 16.50 10.12
CA ILE A 29 4.90 15.29 10.71
C ILE A 29 6.01 14.29 11.09
N SER A 30 5.95 13.76 12.31
CA SER A 30 6.86 12.70 12.75
C SER A 30 6.57 11.36 12.07
N PRO A 31 7.54 10.42 12.03
CA PRO A 31 7.23 9.03 11.67
C PRO A 31 6.20 8.42 12.63
N VAL A 32 5.37 7.50 12.11
CA VAL A 32 4.44 6.71 12.93
C VAL A 32 5.21 5.78 13.87
N SER A 33 4.73 5.67 15.11
CA SER A 33 5.25 4.76 16.13
C SER A 33 4.13 4.08 16.92
N PRO A 34 4.23 2.78 17.26
CA PRO A 34 5.34 1.86 16.96
C PRO A 34 5.31 1.34 15.52
N LEU A 35 6.38 0.63 15.11
CA LEU A 35 6.49 -0.04 13.79
C LEU A 35 6.36 -1.57 13.89
N SER A 36 5.64 -2.03 14.92
CA SER A 36 5.35 -3.45 15.15
C SER A 36 3.91 -3.64 15.62
N ALA A 37 3.25 -4.68 15.13
CA ALA A 37 1.91 -5.09 15.56
C ALA A 37 1.74 -6.61 15.53
N PHE A 38 0.65 -7.08 16.12
CA PHE A 38 0.17 -8.43 15.94
C PHE A 38 -1.16 -8.45 15.16
N TYR A 39 -1.36 -9.49 14.34
CA TYR A 39 -2.64 -9.70 13.67
C TYR A 39 -3.79 -9.86 14.68
N ASP A 40 -4.95 -9.33 14.32
CA ASP A 40 -6.19 -9.36 15.12
C ASP A 40 -6.07 -8.72 16.52
N VAL A 41 -4.99 -7.98 16.77
CA VAL A 41 -4.77 -7.22 18.00
C VAL A 41 -4.82 -5.73 17.68
N ALA A 42 -5.66 -5.01 18.41
CA ALA A 42 -5.71 -3.56 18.33
C ALA A 42 -4.40 -2.96 18.87
N GLN A 43 -3.70 -2.20 18.05
CA GLN A 43 -2.48 -1.49 18.40
C GLN A 43 -2.71 0.01 18.32
N THR A 44 -2.25 0.73 19.34
CA THR A 44 -2.26 2.20 19.32
C THR A 44 -1.03 2.73 18.62
N TYR A 45 -1.24 3.58 17.62
CA TYR A 45 -0.22 4.31 16.87
C TYR A 45 -0.26 5.79 17.19
N THR A 46 0.90 6.43 17.10
CA THR A 46 1.07 7.84 17.45
C THR A 46 1.96 8.58 16.46
N VAL A 47 1.70 9.88 16.31
CA VAL A 47 2.56 10.86 15.62
C VAL A 47 2.49 12.21 16.32
N THR A 48 3.55 13.02 16.22
CA THR A 48 3.48 14.47 16.44
C THR A 48 3.34 15.17 15.10
N ALA A 49 2.62 16.29 15.10
CA ALA A 49 2.48 17.13 13.94
C ALA A 49 2.44 18.58 14.41
N ASP A 50 3.30 19.40 13.82
CA ASP A 50 3.52 20.77 14.23
C ASP A 50 3.39 21.70 13.04
N ASP A 51 2.65 22.78 13.22
CA ASP A 51 2.43 23.82 12.22
C ASP A 51 2.24 25.18 12.90
N ALA A 52 2.64 26.26 12.23
CA ALA A 52 2.55 27.61 12.79
C ALA A 52 1.10 28.07 12.98
N ASP A 53 0.19 27.66 12.09
CA ASP A 53 -1.24 27.95 12.14
C ASP A 53 -2.05 26.83 12.80
N GLY A 54 -1.37 25.76 13.22
CA GLY A 54 -1.91 24.64 13.96
C GLY A 54 -2.46 23.54 13.06
N VAL A 55 -2.46 22.32 13.61
CA VAL A 55 -2.89 21.11 12.90
C VAL A 55 -4.38 20.88 13.13
N ALA A 56 -5.18 20.84 12.06
CA ALA A 56 -6.62 20.64 12.12
C ALA A 56 -7.01 19.16 12.27
N GLY A 57 -6.21 18.26 11.69
CA GLY A 57 -6.50 16.83 11.72
C GLY A 57 -5.32 15.98 11.25
N CYS A 58 -5.25 14.75 11.74
CA CYS A 58 -4.37 13.72 11.19
C CYS A 58 -5.15 12.44 10.94
N GLU A 59 -4.75 11.70 9.91
CA GLU A 59 -5.22 10.36 9.58
C GLU A 59 -4.03 9.42 9.50
N LEU A 60 -4.22 8.19 9.96
CA LEU A 60 -3.29 7.10 9.70
C LEU A 60 -3.60 6.50 8.32
N LEU A 61 -2.59 6.42 7.47
CA LEU A 61 -2.67 5.79 6.15
C LEU A 61 -1.89 4.47 6.17
N VAL A 62 -2.62 3.36 5.97
CA VAL A 62 -2.08 2.00 5.90
C VAL A 62 -2.19 1.49 4.46
N SER A 63 -1.08 0.95 3.94
CA SER A 63 -0.93 0.43 2.58
C SER A 63 -1.40 1.41 1.49
N SER A 64 -1.28 2.71 1.79
CA SER A 64 -1.67 3.83 0.91
C SER A 64 -3.15 3.92 0.52
N ILE A 65 -4.01 3.07 1.07
CA ILE A 65 -5.43 3.00 0.70
C ILE A 65 -6.37 3.11 1.90
N TYR A 66 -5.95 2.64 3.07
CA TYR A 66 -6.79 2.65 4.27
C TYR A 66 -6.46 3.86 5.13
N ARG A 67 -7.34 4.88 5.09
CA ARG A 67 -7.27 6.06 5.96
C ARG A 67 -8.10 5.84 7.21
N THR A 68 -7.54 6.13 8.37
CA THR A 68 -8.23 6.05 9.66
C THR A 68 -8.00 7.35 10.44
N PRO A 69 -9.05 8.08 10.81
CA PRO A 69 -8.89 9.32 11.59
C PRO A 69 -8.15 9.10 12.91
N MET A 70 -7.26 10.04 13.24
CA MET A 70 -6.55 10.08 14.52
C MET A 70 -7.21 11.09 15.45
N THR A 71 -7.09 10.85 16.76
CA THR A 71 -7.56 11.72 17.84
C THR A 71 -6.38 12.41 18.49
N TYR A 72 -6.42 13.73 18.63
CA TYR A 72 -5.40 14.50 19.33
C TYR A 72 -5.47 14.28 20.86
N ASP A 73 -4.36 13.84 21.44
CA ASP A 73 -4.13 13.71 22.88
C ASP A 73 -3.36 14.93 23.39
N SER A 74 -4.08 15.87 24.01
CA SER A 74 -3.52 17.09 24.59
C SER A 74 -2.56 16.87 25.77
N VAL A 75 -2.57 15.69 26.41
CA VAL A 75 -1.68 15.40 27.53
C VAL A 75 -0.33 14.89 27.01
N GLY A 76 -0.38 14.03 26.00
CA GLY A 76 0.80 13.46 25.35
C GLY A 76 1.39 14.33 24.23
N ASP A 77 0.71 15.42 23.88
CA ASP A 77 0.97 16.32 22.74
C ASP A 77 1.22 15.55 21.44
N ARG A 78 0.26 14.69 21.08
CA ARG A 78 0.38 13.78 19.94
C ARG A 78 -0.98 13.38 19.39
N TRP A 79 -1.01 13.00 18.13
CA TRP A 79 -2.17 12.34 17.52
C TRP A 79 -2.08 10.84 17.77
N THR A 80 -3.22 10.22 18.05
CA THR A 80 -3.32 8.79 18.41
C THR A 80 -4.42 8.09 17.63
N VAL A 81 -4.23 6.83 17.29
CA VAL A 81 -5.28 5.99 16.70
C VAL A 81 -5.11 4.54 17.13
N SER A 82 -6.22 3.84 17.34
CA SER A 82 -6.20 2.38 17.51
C SER A 82 -6.53 1.72 16.17
N TYR A 83 -5.63 0.87 15.68
CA TYR A 83 -5.80 0.17 14.40
C TYR A 83 -5.50 -1.33 14.57
N THR A 84 -6.31 -2.16 13.93
CA THR A 84 -6.19 -3.63 13.96
C THR A 84 -5.88 -4.15 12.57
N PHE A 85 -4.79 -4.89 12.43
CA PHE A 85 -4.46 -5.59 11.18
C PHE A 85 -5.22 -6.91 11.12
N THR A 86 -6.23 -7.00 10.24
CA THR A 86 -7.07 -8.20 10.07
C THR A 86 -6.67 -9.07 8.88
N THR A 87 -5.75 -8.60 8.03
CA THR A 87 -5.26 -9.34 6.87
C THR A 87 -3.79 -9.68 7.03
N ARG A 88 -3.42 -10.95 6.77
CA ARG A 88 -2.04 -11.48 6.93
C ARG A 88 -1.10 -11.02 5.81
N ARG A 89 -0.96 -9.71 5.64
CA ARG A 89 -0.01 -9.07 4.71
C ARG A 89 1.25 -8.69 5.48
N SER A 90 2.39 -9.30 5.19
CA SER A 90 3.67 -9.08 5.88
C SER A 90 4.46 -7.83 5.44
N ALA A 91 3.84 -6.87 4.77
CA ALA A 91 4.48 -5.57 4.50
C ALA A 91 3.43 -4.47 4.30
N ASN A 92 2.92 -3.88 5.38
CA ASN A 92 2.09 -2.68 5.25
C ASN A 92 3.00 -1.44 5.30
N SER A 93 2.81 -0.51 4.37
CA SER A 93 3.36 0.84 4.55
C SER A 93 2.47 1.61 5.51
N ILE A 94 3.06 2.27 6.49
CA ILE A 94 2.35 3.10 7.45
C ILE A 94 2.91 4.53 7.42
N ARG A 95 2.03 5.52 7.40
CA ARG A 95 2.37 6.95 7.59
C ARG A 95 1.16 7.69 8.16
N ALA A 96 1.40 8.89 8.67
CA ALA A 96 0.33 9.83 8.94
C ALA A 96 0.18 10.81 7.78
N VAL A 97 -1.03 11.29 7.59
CA VAL A 97 -1.37 12.39 6.69
C VAL A 97 -2.07 13.43 7.54
N CYS A 98 -1.54 14.65 7.59
CA CYS A 98 -2.08 15.70 8.44
C CYS A 98 -2.40 16.94 7.63
N THR A 99 -3.44 17.63 8.06
CA THR A 99 -3.95 18.85 7.43
C THR A 99 -3.99 19.96 8.47
N ASP A 100 -3.51 21.15 8.10
CA ASP A 100 -3.56 22.34 8.95
C ASP A 100 -4.93 23.05 8.93
N GLY A 101 -5.04 24.15 9.67
CA GLY A 101 -6.23 25.01 9.67
C GLY A 101 -6.52 25.75 8.35
N ALA A 102 -5.53 25.84 7.45
CA ALA A 102 -5.65 26.47 6.14
C ALA A 102 -6.06 25.48 5.03
N GLY A 103 -6.02 24.17 5.32
CA GLY A 103 -6.36 23.09 4.40
C GLY A 103 -5.17 22.48 3.67
N ASN A 104 -3.92 22.79 4.03
CA ASN A 104 -2.75 22.18 3.41
C ASN A 104 -2.53 20.78 3.98
N GLU A 105 -2.69 19.76 3.13
CA GLU A 105 -2.46 18.35 3.48
C GLU A 105 -1.00 17.95 3.17
N VAL A 106 -0.34 17.33 4.14
CA VAL A 106 1.04 16.82 4.00
C VAL A 106 1.07 15.34 4.36
N ASN A 107 1.81 14.58 3.54
CA ASN A 107 2.14 13.19 3.82
C ASN A 107 3.39 13.12 4.70
N GLY A 108 3.26 12.55 5.90
CA GLY A 108 4.38 12.27 6.79
C GLY A 108 5.28 11.15 6.26
N PRO A 109 6.39 10.84 6.97
CA PRO A 109 7.36 9.84 6.54
C PRO A 109 6.75 8.44 6.38
N SER A 110 7.00 7.78 5.24
CA SER A 110 6.65 6.37 5.07
C SER A 110 7.52 5.47 5.93
N ARG A 111 6.91 4.48 6.56
CA ARG A 111 7.61 3.39 7.25
C ARG A 111 7.02 2.03 6.87
N ILE A 112 7.81 0.99 7.06
CA ILE A 112 7.32 -0.39 7.06
C ILE A 112 6.88 -0.70 8.49
N ILE A 113 5.71 -1.30 8.63
CA ILE A 113 5.30 -1.93 9.88
C ILE A 113 5.49 -3.44 9.78
N THR A 114 6.14 -4.01 10.79
CA THR A 114 6.21 -5.45 10.97
C THR A 114 4.94 -5.92 11.65
N VAL A 115 4.16 -6.76 10.98
CA VAL A 115 2.98 -7.39 11.58
C VAL A 115 3.24 -8.89 11.70
N ALA A 116 3.17 -9.39 12.93
CA ALA A 116 3.42 -10.79 13.25
C ALA A 116 2.15 -11.49 13.72
N GLU A 117 2.14 -12.81 13.72
CA GLU A 117 1.13 -13.57 14.43
C GLU A 117 1.34 -13.40 15.95
N VAL A 118 0.25 -13.34 16.72
CA VAL A 118 0.35 -13.35 18.18
C VAL A 118 1.12 -14.60 18.59
N PRO A 119 2.15 -14.51 19.44
CA PRO A 119 2.85 -15.68 19.92
C PRO A 119 1.83 -16.60 20.61
N THR A 120 1.54 -17.75 20.00
CA THR A 120 0.80 -18.80 20.68
C THR A 120 1.73 -19.38 21.72
N GLU A 121 1.38 -19.30 23.00
CA GLU A 121 2.13 -20.01 24.04
C GLU A 121 2.02 -21.52 23.76
N GLU A 122 3.03 -22.08 23.09
CA GLU A 122 3.20 -23.51 22.95
C GLU A 122 3.68 -24.08 24.29
N THR A 123 2.76 -24.68 25.04
CA THR A 123 3.14 -25.65 26.06
C THR A 123 3.61 -26.94 25.38
N ASP A 124 4.94 -27.02 25.20
CA ASP A 124 5.82 -28.19 25.12
C ASP A 124 5.44 -29.39 24.23
N GLY A 125 6.31 -29.65 23.24
CA GLY A 125 6.91 -30.99 23.13
C GLY A 125 6.48 -31.88 21.96
N SER A 126 6.70 -31.48 20.71
CA SER A 126 7.13 -32.41 19.64
C SER A 126 7.54 -31.65 18.38
N ALA A 127 8.84 -31.57 18.13
CA ALA A 127 9.37 -31.13 16.85
C ALA A 127 9.02 -32.17 15.77
N SER A 128 7.90 -31.93 15.07
CA SER A 128 7.60 -32.57 13.79
C SER A 128 7.68 -31.51 12.71
N GLY A 129 8.63 -31.67 11.80
CA GLY A 129 8.97 -30.71 10.76
C GLY A 129 7.90 -30.54 9.68
N THR A 130 6.90 -29.73 9.98
CA THR A 130 6.12 -28.99 8.99
C THR A 130 6.23 -27.52 9.32
N GLY A 131 7.44 -26.98 9.13
CA GLY A 131 7.73 -25.58 9.40
C GLY A 131 6.96 -24.70 8.44
N THR A 132 6.16 -23.78 8.97
CA THR A 132 5.52 -22.72 8.18
C THR A 132 6.59 -22.02 7.35
N PRO A 133 6.46 -21.91 6.01
CA PRO A 133 7.55 -21.40 5.17
C PRO A 133 7.99 -20.00 5.61
N PRO A 134 9.26 -19.61 5.50
CA PRO A 134 9.67 -18.26 5.86
C PRO A 134 8.92 -17.21 5.03
N LEU A 135 8.64 -16.04 5.62
CA LEU A 135 8.09 -14.89 4.90
C LEU A 135 9.00 -14.54 3.72
N GLU A 136 10.30 -14.41 3.96
CA GLU A 136 11.28 -14.16 2.91
C GLU A 136 12.52 -15.02 3.12
N VAL A 137 13.15 -15.44 2.01
CA VAL A 137 14.39 -16.21 2.01
C VAL A 137 15.51 -15.32 1.44
N ASP A 138 16.47 -14.94 2.28
CA ASP A 138 17.63 -14.16 1.81
C ASP A 138 18.61 -15.06 1.04
N VAL A 139 18.72 -14.80 -0.26
CA VAL A 139 19.66 -15.47 -1.18
C VAL A 139 20.56 -14.45 -1.88
N THR A 140 20.78 -13.28 -1.27
CA THR A 140 21.59 -12.19 -1.85
C THR A 140 23.04 -12.59 -2.13
N THR A 141 23.54 -13.64 -1.49
CA THR A 141 24.89 -14.18 -1.67
C THR A 141 24.97 -15.27 -2.75
N TRP A 142 23.84 -15.70 -3.30
CA TRP A 142 23.80 -16.76 -4.30
C TRP A 142 24.10 -16.20 -5.69
N SER A 143 24.68 -17.02 -6.56
CA SER A 143 24.83 -16.68 -7.98
C SER A 143 23.48 -16.69 -8.69
N SER A 144 23.32 -15.86 -9.72
CA SER A 144 22.08 -15.80 -10.51
C SER A 144 21.63 -17.17 -11.03
N ASP A 145 22.57 -17.99 -11.53
CA ASP A 145 22.27 -19.34 -12.02
C ASP A 145 21.68 -20.26 -10.94
N ALA A 146 22.12 -20.10 -9.69
CA ALA A 146 21.61 -20.89 -8.57
C ALA A 146 20.16 -20.52 -8.22
N VAL A 147 19.79 -19.25 -8.38
CA VAL A 147 18.40 -18.80 -8.20
C VAL A 147 17.52 -19.27 -9.36
N VAL A 148 18.03 -19.26 -10.61
CA VAL A 148 17.31 -19.82 -11.77
C VAL A 148 17.06 -21.31 -11.57
N LEU A 149 17.95 -22.08 -10.93
CA LEU A 149 17.71 -23.48 -10.62
C LEU A 149 16.57 -23.72 -9.61
N LEU A 150 16.13 -22.70 -8.87
CA LEU A 150 14.95 -22.79 -8.01
C LEU A 150 13.65 -22.53 -8.78
N SER A 151 13.73 -21.91 -9.97
CA SER A 151 12.56 -21.47 -10.72
C SER A 151 11.56 -22.61 -11.01
N PRO A 152 10.25 -22.31 -11.06
CA PRO A 152 9.65 -20.98 -10.91
C PRO A 152 9.61 -20.49 -9.46
N VAL A 153 10.03 -19.24 -9.22
CA VAL A 153 10.07 -18.62 -7.88
C VAL A 153 9.65 -17.16 -7.91
N LEU A 154 9.24 -16.64 -6.76
CA LEU A 154 9.06 -15.21 -6.53
C LEU A 154 10.38 -14.60 -6.06
N ILE A 155 10.80 -13.50 -6.67
CA ILE A 155 12.00 -12.76 -6.30
C ILE A 155 11.72 -11.28 -6.08
N LYS A 156 12.52 -10.63 -5.24
CA LYS A 156 12.60 -9.16 -5.12
C LYS A 156 13.99 -8.73 -4.68
N THR A 157 14.29 -7.43 -4.73
CA THR A 157 15.51 -6.90 -4.12
C THR A 157 15.27 -6.42 -2.69
N ARG A 158 16.36 -6.28 -1.94
CA ARG A 158 16.30 -5.76 -0.58
C ARG A 158 15.99 -4.26 -0.62
N CYS A 159 15.05 -3.81 0.22
CA CYS A 159 14.81 -2.38 0.38
C CYS A 159 15.81 -1.73 1.36
N PRO A 160 16.40 -0.56 1.03
CA PRO A 160 17.30 0.19 1.94
C PRO A 160 16.59 0.73 3.19
N GLY A 161 15.29 0.98 3.10
CA GLY A 161 14.44 1.49 4.18
C GLY A 161 14.07 2.97 3.98
N GLY A 162 12.81 3.32 4.27
CA GLY A 162 12.29 4.69 4.07
C GLY A 162 11.74 4.99 2.68
N GLU A 163 11.87 4.04 1.75
CA GLU A 163 11.36 4.16 0.38
C GLU A 163 9.84 4.27 0.31
N ASP A 164 9.35 5.03 -0.67
CA ASP A 164 7.93 5.08 -1.01
C ASP A 164 7.44 3.78 -1.67
N VAL A 165 6.15 3.74 -1.99
CA VAL A 165 5.50 2.55 -2.57
C VAL A 165 5.89 2.26 -4.02
N ASN A 166 6.45 3.23 -4.73
CA ASN A 166 6.84 3.12 -6.14
C ASN A 166 8.31 2.72 -6.31
N HIS A 167 9.07 2.59 -5.21
CA HIS A 167 10.47 2.21 -5.29
C HIS A 167 10.63 0.77 -5.84
N PRO A 168 11.53 0.52 -6.81
CA PRO A 168 11.68 -0.79 -7.48
C PRO A 168 11.90 -1.99 -6.55
N CYS A 169 12.49 -1.80 -5.37
CA CYS A 169 12.65 -2.87 -4.36
C CYS A 169 11.31 -3.43 -3.82
N ARG A 170 10.19 -2.72 -4.04
CA ARG A 170 8.84 -3.14 -3.67
C ARG A 170 8.21 -4.07 -4.70
N THR A 171 8.74 -4.09 -5.93
CA THR A 171 8.21 -4.92 -7.00
C THR A 171 8.59 -6.37 -6.77
N VAL A 172 7.58 -7.23 -6.68
CA VAL A 172 7.76 -8.68 -6.74
C VAL A 172 7.78 -9.10 -8.20
N TYR A 173 8.70 -10.00 -8.52
CA TYR A 173 8.80 -10.62 -9.84
C TYR A 173 8.59 -12.12 -9.72
N PHE A 174 7.86 -12.69 -10.68
CA PHE A 174 7.90 -14.11 -10.97
C PHE A 174 9.11 -14.39 -11.87
N LEU A 175 10.06 -15.20 -11.42
CA LEU A 175 11.17 -15.70 -12.22
C LEU A 175 10.77 -17.04 -12.83
N ASP A 176 10.63 -17.07 -14.15
CA ASP A 176 10.24 -18.26 -14.87
C ASP A 176 11.39 -19.26 -15.04
N THR A 177 11.08 -20.43 -15.61
CA THR A 177 12.06 -21.49 -15.87
C THR A 177 13.10 -21.16 -16.95
N LEU A 178 12.91 -20.05 -17.68
CA LEU A 178 13.84 -19.53 -18.67
C LEU A 178 14.76 -18.45 -18.09
N GLY A 179 14.62 -18.13 -16.80
CA GLY A 179 15.38 -17.08 -16.13
C GLY A 179 14.90 -15.66 -16.48
N VAL A 180 13.68 -15.52 -17.00
CA VAL A 180 13.05 -14.25 -17.32
C VAL A 180 12.19 -13.81 -16.13
N ARG A 181 12.34 -12.54 -15.72
CA ARG A 181 11.55 -11.95 -14.62
C ARG A 181 10.33 -11.22 -15.13
N HIS A 182 9.18 -11.50 -14.54
CA HIS A 182 7.88 -10.93 -14.89
C HIS A 182 7.36 -10.14 -13.69
N ALA A 183 7.14 -8.84 -13.85
CA ALA A 183 6.71 -7.99 -12.74
C ALA A 183 5.22 -8.19 -12.42
N PHE A 184 4.89 -8.23 -11.12
CA PHE A 184 3.54 -7.93 -10.66
C PHE A 184 3.32 -6.41 -10.77
N PRO A 185 2.28 -5.92 -11.47
CA PRO A 185 2.05 -4.49 -11.65
C PRO A 185 1.86 -3.71 -10.34
N ASN A 186 1.21 -4.33 -9.35
CA ASN A 186 1.00 -3.76 -8.03
C ASN A 186 0.69 -4.88 -7.02
N GLU A 187 0.63 -4.51 -5.74
CA GLU A 187 0.30 -5.40 -4.63
C GLU A 187 -1.08 -6.04 -4.80
N ALA A 188 -2.09 -5.30 -5.25
CA ALA A 188 -3.42 -5.85 -5.44
C ALA A 188 -3.40 -7.01 -6.45
N THR A 189 -2.65 -6.88 -7.55
CA THR A 189 -2.46 -7.96 -8.53
C THR A 189 -1.69 -9.14 -7.95
N TYR A 190 -0.71 -8.93 -7.07
CA TYR A 190 -0.05 -10.05 -6.40
C TYR A 190 -1.01 -10.85 -5.53
N PHE A 191 -1.86 -10.15 -4.77
CA PHE A 191 -2.79 -10.76 -3.83
C PHE A 191 -4.02 -11.43 -4.48
N THR A 192 -4.20 -11.31 -5.80
CA THR A 192 -5.17 -12.17 -6.51
C THR A 192 -4.65 -13.60 -6.72
N TRP A 193 -3.38 -13.87 -6.42
CA TRP A 193 -2.72 -15.18 -6.64
C TRP A 193 -2.10 -15.77 -5.38
N TYR A 194 -1.68 -14.92 -4.44
CA TYR A 194 -1.00 -15.32 -3.22
C TYR A 194 -1.69 -14.68 -2.02
N SER A 195 -1.91 -15.43 -0.96
CA SER A 195 -2.58 -14.96 0.25
C SER A 195 -1.68 -14.17 1.20
N ASP A 196 -0.36 -14.31 1.05
CA ASP A 196 0.67 -13.62 1.82
C ASP A 196 1.98 -13.47 1.00
N TRP A 197 3.02 -12.92 1.62
CA TRP A 197 4.32 -12.72 0.96
C TRP A 197 5.31 -13.88 1.17
N ARG A 198 4.85 -15.06 1.64
CA ARG A 198 5.76 -16.18 1.92
C ARG A 198 6.45 -16.67 0.67
N ASN A 199 7.63 -17.27 0.86
CA ASN A 199 8.44 -17.88 -0.21
C ASN A 199 8.95 -16.88 -1.26
N ILE A 200 9.11 -15.61 -0.88
CA ILE A 200 9.80 -14.63 -1.73
C ILE A 200 11.30 -14.67 -1.45
N TYR A 201 12.07 -14.87 -2.51
CA TYR A 201 13.53 -14.88 -2.46
C TYR A 201 14.09 -13.47 -2.63
N VAL A 202 14.81 -12.98 -1.63
CA VAL A 202 15.50 -11.70 -1.71
C VAL A 202 16.83 -11.91 -2.41
N VAL A 203 16.96 -11.34 -3.61
CA VAL A 203 18.18 -11.42 -4.43
C VAL A 203 18.96 -10.11 -4.37
N SER A 204 20.24 -10.16 -4.73
CA SER A 204 21.05 -8.94 -4.89
C SER A 204 20.60 -8.14 -6.11
N ASP A 205 20.91 -6.85 -6.14
CA ASP A 205 20.64 -5.99 -7.30
C ASP A 205 21.35 -6.49 -8.57
N ASP A 206 22.56 -7.02 -8.42
CA ASP A 206 23.32 -7.63 -9.52
C ASP A 206 22.60 -8.86 -10.10
N ALA A 207 22.12 -9.75 -9.22
CA ALA A 207 21.37 -10.92 -9.65
C ALA A 207 20.05 -10.52 -10.32
N MET A 208 19.30 -9.58 -9.72
CA MET A 208 18.06 -9.06 -10.28
C MET A 208 18.26 -8.46 -11.67
N THR A 209 19.35 -7.72 -11.88
CA THR A 209 19.67 -7.09 -13.17
C THR A 209 20.12 -8.09 -14.23
N SER A 210 20.66 -9.24 -13.82
CA SER A 210 21.06 -10.31 -14.75
C SER A 210 19.88 -11.05 -15.40
N TYR A 211 18.69 -11.00 -14.80
CA TYR A 211 17.48 -11.60 -15.36
C TYR A 211 16.82 -10.66 -16.38
N PRO A 212 16.61 -11.09 -17.64
CA PRO A 212 15.86 -10.32 -18.62
C PRO A 212 14.44 -10.02 -18.12
N ILE A 213 13.92 -8.83 -18.43
CA ILE A 213 12.54 -8.49 -18.14
C ILE A 213 11.61 -9.06 -19.23
N GLY A 214 10.61 -9.82 -18.82
CA GLY A 214 9.57 -10.36 -19.69
C GLY A 214 8.30 -9.51 -19.66
N GLU A 215 7.25 -9.99 -20.31
CA GLU A 215 5.92 -9.39 -20.20
C GLU A 215 5.41 -9.45 -18.73
N PRO A 216 4.43 -8.62 -18.33
CA PRO A 216 3.83 -8.73 -17.00
C PRO A 216 3.34 -10.16 -16.71
N VAL A 217 3.30 -10.55 -15.44
CA VAL A 217 2.93 -11.93 -15.02
C VAL A 217 1.63 -12.41 -15.68
N ALA A 218 0.63 -11.54 -15.76
CA ALA A 218 -0.65 -11.85 -16.40
C ALA A 218 -0.51 -12.21 -17.88
N ALA A 219 0.36 -11.51 -18.63
CA ALA A 219 0.61 -11.82 -20.04
C ALA A 219 1.39 -13.12 -20.22
N ALA A 220 2.35 -13.39 -19.33
CA ALA A 220 3.11 -14.63 -19.34
C ALA A 220 2.23 -15.88 -19.11
N LEU A 221 1.20 -15.75 -18.27
CA LEU A 221 0.33 -16.87 -17.89
C LEU A 221 -0.92 -16.99 -18.78
N TYR A 222 -1.51 -15.87 -19.20
CA TYR A 222 -2.75 -15.84 -19.97
C TYR A 222 -2.58 -15.46 -21.44
N GLY A 223 -1.34 -15.20 -21.87
CA GLY A 223 -1.00 -14.78 -23.23
C GLY A 223 -1.06 -13.27 -23.43
N SER A 224 -0.53 -12.81 -24.57
CA SER A 224 -0.42 -11.38 -24.92
C SER A 224 -1.75 -10.64 -24.93
N ASP A 225 -2.85 -11.35 -25.19
CA ASP A 225 -4.17 -10.75 -25.30
C ASP A 225 -4.85 -10.55 -23.95
N TRP A 226 -4.30 -11.03 -22.82
CA TRP A 226 -4.96 -11.06 -21.50
C TRP A 226 -5.68 -9.76 -21.11
N ALA A 227 -5.12 -8.61 -21.45
CA ALA A 227 -5.68 -7.30 -21.13
C ALA A 227 -7.02 -7.04 -21.83
N THR A 228 -7.30 -7.70 -22.96
CA THR A 228 -8.60 -7.61 -23.66
C THR A 228 -9.71 -8.41 -22.99
N TRP A 229 -9.38 -9.21 -21.97
CA TRP A 229 -10.31 -10.06 -21.23
C TRP A 229 -10.64 -9.47 -19.85
N VAL A 230 -10.00 -8.36 -19.49
CA VAL A 230 -10.24 -7.62 -18.25
C VAL A 230 -11.29 -6.56 -18.54
N ASP A 231 -12.46 -6.69 -17.91
CA ASP A 231 -13.48 -5.65 -17.86
C ASP A 231 -13.59 -5.16 -16.41
N ASP A 232 -13.29 -3.88 -16.19
CA ASP A 232 -13.45 -3.26 -14.89
C ASP A 232 -14.93 -3.22 -14.53
N VAL A 233 -15.27 -3.64 -13.31
CA VAL A 233 -16.62 -3.46 -12.78
C VAL A 233 -16.68 -2.09 -12.09
N PRO A 234 -17.48 -1.13 -12.59
CA PRO A 234 -17.67 0.13 -11.90
C PRO A 234 -18.22 -0.09 -10.49
N GLU A 235 -17.75 0.69 -9.52
CA GLU A 235 -18.03 0.51 -8.09
C GLU A 235 -19.53 0.46 -7.75
N VAL A 236 -20.35 1.24 -8.47
CA VAL A 236 -21.83 1.23 -8.36
C VAL A 236 -22.46 -0.13 -8.65
N PHE A 237 -21.78 -0.99 -9.41
CA PHE A 237 -22.27 -2.31 -9.77
C PHE A 237 -21.71 -3.41 -8.86
N HIS A 238 -20.77 -3.13 -7.95
CA HIS A 238 -20.17 -4.16 -7.08
C HIS A 238 -21.22 -4.90 -6.22
N GLY A 239 -22.29 -4.20 -5.80
CA GLY A 239 -23.41 -4.81 -5.05
C GLY A 239 -24.26 -5.80 -5.85
N ASN A 240 -24.08 -5.88 -7.17
CA ASN A 240 -24.76 -6.85 -8.05
C ASN A 240 -23.95 -8.12 -8.27
N TYR A 241 -22.73 -8.20 -7.75
CA TYR A 241 -21.86 -9.37 -7.86
C TYR A 241 -21.75 -10.06 -6.50
N THR A 242 -21.84 -11.38 -6.51
CA THR A 242 -21.45 -12.20 -5.36
C THR A 242 -19.97 -12.48 -5.51
N ILE A 243 -19.14 -11.90 -4.63
CA ILE A 243 -17.72 -12.24 -4.57
C ILE A 243 -17.63 -13.71 -4.15
N GLY A 244 -16.97 -14.52 -4.96
CA GLY A 244 -16.73 -15.93 -4.68
C GLY A 244 -15.68 -16.14 -3.59
N GLU A 245 -15.33 -17.40 -3.35
CA GLU A 245 -14.18 -17.73 -2.48
C GLU A 245 -12.90 -17.15 -3.06
N ASP A 246 -11.99 -16.72 -2.18
CA ASP A 246 -10.68 -16.24 -2.58
C ASP A 246 -9.90 -17.36 -3.30
N VAL A 247 -9.28 -17.01 -4.43
CA VAL A 247 -8.38 -17.90 -5.17
C VAL A 247 -7.00 -17.81 -4.53
N ASN A 248 -6.68 -18.75 -3.65
CA ASN A 248 -5.44 -18.74 -2.85
C ASN A 248 -4.33 -19.62 -3.45
N ALA A 249 -4.68 -20.48 -4.40
CA ALA A 249 -3.78 -21.36 -5.12
C ALA A 249 -4.24 -21.57 -6.57
N PRO A 250 -3.32 -21.95 -7.50
CA PRO A 250 -3.67 -22.24 -8.89
C PRO A 250 -4.70 -23.36 -9.08
N ALA A 251 -4.90 -24.21 -8.07
CA ALA A 251 -5.90 -25.27 -8.10
C ALA A 251 -7.31 -24.80 -7.70
N ASP A 252 -7.42 -23.64 -7.02
CA ASP A 252 -8.69 -23.10 -6.53
C ASP A 252 -9.52 -22.50 -7.66
N PHE A 253 -8.87 -22.14 -8.77
CA PHE A 253 -9.52 -21.58 -9.94
C PHE A 253 -9.18 -22.39 -11.19
N ASN A 254 -10.20 -23.02 -11.77
CA ASN A 254 -10.09 -23.61 -13.10
C ASN A 254 -11.06 -22.91 -14.04
N LYS A 255 -10.52 -22.08 -14.94
CA LYS A 255 -11.30 -21.28 -15.89
C LYS A 255 -12.29 -22.13 -16.72
N ASP A 256 -11.93 -23.37 -17.04
CA ASP A 256 -12.75 -24.24 -17.89
C ASP A 256 -13.93 -24.81 -17.08
N ILE A 257 -13.73 -25.02 -15.76
CA ILE A 257 -14.77 -25.42 -14.82
C ILE A 257 -15.71 -24.25 -14.52
N GLU A 258 -15.17 -23.05 -14.23
CA GLU A 258 -15.97 -21.85 -13.95
C GLU A 258 -16.79 -21.41 -15.16
N ARG A 259 -16.23 -21.52 -16.38
CA ARG A 259 -16.99 -21.26 -17.60
C ARG A 259 -18.06 -22.31 -17.86
N ALA A 260 -17.83 -23.57 -17.47
CA ALA A 260 -18.81 -24.63 -17.63
C ALA A 260 -19.91 -24.60 -16.56
N SER A 261 -19.66 -23.99 -15.39
CA SER A 261 -20.62 -23.84 -14.30
C SER A 261 -21.65 -22.73 -14.55
N VAL A 262 -21.32 -21.75 -15.39
CA VAL A 262 -22.21 -20.64 -15.78
C VAL A 262 -22.80 -20.90 -17.17
N VAL A 263 -24.05 -21.33 -17.21
CA VAL A 263 -24.78 -21.68 -18.44
C VAL A 263 -25.63 -20.50 -18.92
N SER A 264 -26.08 -19.63 -18.01
CA SER A 264 -26.87 -18.46 -18.35
C SER A 264 -26.66 -17.31 -17.36
N ILE A 265 -27.04 -16.10 -17.78
CA ILE A 265 -27.03 -14.91 -16.91
C ILE A 265 -27.93 -15.07 -15.66
N ASN A 266 -28.90 -15.99 -15.71
CA ASN A 266 -29.80 -16.26 -14.58
C ASN A 266 -29.11 -17.02 -13.45
N ASP A 267 -27.98 -17.68 -13.70
CA ASP A 267 -27.23 -18.42 -12.68
C ASP A 267 -26.66 -17.47 -11.62
N ASN A 268 -26.43 -16.19 -11.98
CA ASN A 268 -25.96 -15.14 -11.07
C ASN A 268 -27.05 -14.13 -10.69
N LEU A 269 -27.94 -13.77 -11.62
CA LEU A 269 -28.87 -12.64 -11.43
C LEU A 269 -30.31 -13.04 -11.11
N ASN A 270 -30.61 -14.34 -11.04
CA ASN A 270 -31.92 -14.85 -10.59
C ASN A 270 -33.13 -14.17 -11.26
N PHE A 271 -33.04 -13.84 -12.55
CA PHE A 271 -34.20 -13.31 -13.28
C PHE A 271 -35.25 -14.42 -13.45
N VAL A 272 -36.20 -14.47 -12.53
CA VAL A 272 -37.45 -15.20 -12.73
C VAL A 272 -38.26 -14.46 -13.79
N SER A 273 -38.57 -15.13 -14.90
CA SER A 273 -39.56 -14.66 -15.84
C SER A 273 -40.90 -14.47 -15.12
N PRO A 274 -41.66 -13.39 -15.37
CA PRO A 274 -42.96 -13.17 -14.76
C PRO A 274 -43.99 -14.26 -15.10
#